data_AF-A0A1C2AVP2-F1
#
_entry.id   AF-A0A1C2AVP2-F1
#
_cell.length_a   1.000
_cell.length_b   1.000
_cell.length_c   1.000
_cell.angle_alpha   90.00
_cell.angle_beta   90.00
_cell.angle_gamma   90.00
#
_symmetry.space_group_name_H-M   'P 1'
#
loop_
_entity.id
_entity.type
_entity.pdbx_description
1 polymer ?
#
loop_
_entity_poly.entity_id
_entity_poly.type
_entity_poly.pdbx_seq_one_letter_code
_entity_poly.pdbx_strand_id
1 'polypeptide(L)'
;VEEIIEEKKVEEIIKEPKYESSASGIYAGPAVRKLAREFGIDLNKVIATGPRNRILKEDLHKFVKSKLEGSSAGIPMMPSIDFSEFGNVEEIDLTKFQKTSALNLQQSWITIPHVTQHDEASIDALLTVRKSLTKKHKVKVSPLAFFAKGICKLLEEFPLFNSSIDMNTMKIIKKDFINLGIAVDTPQGLIVPNIKSANKMSIREISDEIVRLA
;
A
#
# COMPACT_ATOMS: atom_id res chain seq x y z
N VAL A 1 -51.59 34.30 -20.96
CA VAL A 1 -52.60 33.24 -20.78
C VAL A 1 -51.92 31.97 -21.23
N GLU A 2 -51.46 31.03 -20.41
CA GLU A 2 -51.36 30.78 -18.98
C GLU A 2 -50.09 29.90 -18.91
N GLU A 3 -49.06 30.23 -18.14
CA GLU A 3 -48.98 30.01 -16.68
C GLU A 3 -49.25 28.55 -16.26
N ILE A 4 -48.30 28.00 -15.50
CA ILE A 4 -48.49 26.92 -14.52
C ILE A 4 -48.66 25.52 -15.13
N ILE A 5 -47.55 24.82 -15.37
CA ILE A 5 -47.28 23.37 -15.24
C ILE A 5 -45.84 23.27 -15.79
N GLU A 6 -44.77 23.19 -15.02
CA GLU A 6 -44.39 21.98 -14.28
C GLU A 6 -43.20 22.27 -13.33
N GLU A 7 -43.19 23.41 -12.63
CA GLU A 7 -42.22 23.66 -11.53
C GLU A 7 -42.40 22.70 -10.33
N LYS A 8 -43.54 22.02 -10.25
CA LYS A 8 -43.82 21.01 -9.20
C LYS A 8 -42.95 19.76 -9.24
N LYS A 9 -42.24 19.47 -10.34
CA LYS A 9 -41.53 18.20 -10.51
C LYS A 9 -40.05 18.24 -10.10
N VAL A 10 -39.50 19.43 -9.85
CA VAL A 10 -38.08 19.60 -9.51
C VAL A 10 -37.87 19.72 -7.99
N GLU A 11 -38.89 20.13 -7.22
CA GLU A 11 -38.83 20.14 -5.75
C GLU A 11 -38.93 18.74 -5.11
N GLU A 12 -39.35 17.72 -5.85
CA GLU A 12 -39.55 16.38 -5.28
C GLU A 12 -38.27 15.51 -5.19
N ILE A 13 -37.15 15.96 -5.76
CA ILE A 13 -35.92 15.17 -5.92
C ILE A 13 -34.86 15.49 -4.83
N ILE A 14 -35.07 16.52 -4.00
CA ILE A 14 -34.22 16.80 -2.82
C ILE A 14 -35.02 16.57 -1.53
N LYS A 15 -35.53 15.35 -1.33
CA LYS A 15 -35.89 14.89 0.01
C LYS A 15 -34.62 14.37 0.67
N GLU A 16 -34.09 15.16 1.61
CA GLU A 16 -33.19 14.65 2.65
C GLU A 16 -33.79 13.37 3.25
N PRO A 17 -32.98 12.34 3.57
CA PRO A 17 -33.51 11.13 4.15
C PRO A 17 -34.20 11.48 5.47
N LYS A 18 -35.54 11.37 5.49
CA LYS A 18 -36.31 11.39 6.72
C LYS A 18 -35.86 10.18 7.54
N TYR A 19 -34.96 10.41 8.48
CA TYR A 19 -34.68 9.46 9.55
C TYR A 19 -35.97 9.35 10.37
N GLU A 20 -36.70 8.25 10.19
CA GLU A 20 -37.77 7.88 11.11
C GLU A 20 -37.15 7.76 12.49
N SER A 21 -37.46 8.70 13.37
CA SER A 21 -37.12 8.59 14.77
C SER A 21 -37.99 7.49 15.37
N SER A 22 -37.45 6.26 15.40
CA SER A 22 -37.88 5.28 16.39
C SER A 22 -37.53 5.85 17.76
N ALA A 23 -38.49 6.59 18.32
CA ALA A 23 -38.43 7.20 19.64
C ALA A 23 -38.59 6.13 20.73
N SER A 24 -37.80 5.05 20.67
CA SER A 24 -37.63 4.09 21.76
C SER A 24 -36.32 4.40 22.49
N GLY A 25 -36.38 5.40 23.37
CA GLY A 25 -35.63 5.39 24.63
C GLY A 25 -34.12 5.71 24.63
N ILE A 26 -33.58 6.49 23.68
CA ILE A 26 -32.19 6.96 23.82
C ILE A 26 -32.11 7.95 25.00
N TYR A 27 -31.40 7.59 26.07
CA TYR A 27 -31.23 8.43 27.26
C TYR A 27 -30.06 9.42 27.07
N ALA A 28 -30.36 10.60 26.53
CA ALA A 28 -29.37 11.67 26.29
C ALA A 28 -29.94 13.05 26.67
N GLY A 29 -29.11 13.89 27.28
CA GLY A 29 -29.49 15.24 27.69
C GLY A 29 -29.66 16.21 26.50
N PRO A 30 -30.39 17.34 26.66
CA PRO A 30 -30.64 18.29 25.57
C PRO A 30 -29.38 18.84 24.91
N ALA A 31 -28.35 19.16 25.70
CA ALA A 31 -27.06 19.65 25.20
C ALA A 31 -26.33 18.61 24.34
N VAL A 32 -26.40 17.33 24.71
CA VAL A 32 -25.78 16.22 23.97
C VAL A 32 -26.52 15.98 22.65
N ARG A 33 -27.85 16.07 22.64
CA ARG A 33 -28.66 15.97 21.41
C ARG A 33 -28.38 17.12 20.44
N LYS A 34 -28.24 18.35 20.94
CA LYS A 34 -27.88 19.51 20.12
C LYS A 34 -26.51 19.31 19.48
N LEU A 35 -25.52 18.91 20.28
CA LEU A 35 -24.15 18.67 19.80
C LEU A 35 -24.07 17.53 18.78
N ALA A 36 -24.83 16.45 18.98
CA ALA A 36 -24.92 15.36 18.02
C ALA A 36 -25.51 15.81 16.67
N ARG A 37 -26.50 16.70 16.67
CA ARG A 37 -27.05 17.29 15.43
C ARG A 37 -26.03 18.21 14.74
N GLU A 38 -25.31 19.03 15.50
CA GLU A 38 -24.25 19.91 14.96
C GLU A 38 -23.13 19.10 14.28
N PHE A 39 -22.77 17.94 14.82
CA PHE A 39 -21.76 17.05 14.24
C PHE A 39 -22.30 15.97 13.29
N GLY A 40 -23.61 15.92 13.03
CA GLY A 40 -24.23 14.89 12.18
C GLY A 40 -24.06 13.45 12.72
N ILE A 41 -24.03 13.29 14.04
CA ILE A 41 -23.81 11.99 14.73
C ILE A 41 -25.16 11.34 15.06
N ASP A 42 -25.35 10.10 14.61
CA ASP A 42 -26.46 9.26 15.02
C ASP A 42 -26.22 8.73 16.44
N LEU A 43 -27.06 9.16 17.39
CA LEU A 43 -26.95 8.79 18.80
C LEU A 43 -27.10 7.28 19.06
N ASN A 44 -27.70 6.52 18.12
CA ASN A 44 -27.80 5.07 18.24
C ASN A 44 -26.45 4.36 18.10
N LYS A 45 -25.47 5.02 17.46
CA LYS A 45 -24.14 4.44 17.19
C LYS A 45 -23.12 4.79 18.27
N VAL A 46 -23.52 5.54 19.29
CA VAL A 46 -22.65 6.05 20.35
C VAL A 46 -22.82 5.19 21.60
N ILE A 47 -21.72 4.62 22.09
CA ILE A 47 -21.71 3.84 23.33
C ILE A 47 -21.85 4.81 24.52
N ALA A 48 -22.89 4.63 25.32
CA ALA A 48 -23.15 5.46 26.50
C ALA A 48 -22.35 4.99 27.72
N THR A 49 -21.64 5.89 28.40
CA THR A 49 -20.89 5.56 29.64
C THR A 49 -21.43 6.22 30.91
N GLY A 50 -22.46 7.06 30.81
CA GLY A 50 -23.04 7.76 31.95
C GLY A 50 -24.01 6.91 32.80
N PRO A 51 -24.40 7.40 34.01
CA PRO A 51 -25.33 6.71 34.89
C PRO A 51 -26.66 6.40 34.20
N ARG A 52 -27.15 5.15 34.36
CA ARG A 52 -28.32 4.60 33.65
C ARG A 52 -28.16 4.60 32.12
N ASN A 53 -26.96 4.30 31.61
CA ASN A 53 -26.63 4.28 30.19
C ASN A 53 -26.95 5.62 29.50
N ARG A 54 -26.64 6.73 30.19
CA ARG A 54 -26.81 8.08 29.64
C ARG A 54 -25.66 8.43 28.73
N ILE A 55 -25.95 8.92 27.52
CA ILE A 55 -24.90 9.44 26.63
C ILE A 55 -24.41 10.77 27.19
N LEU A 56 -23.11 10.86 27.46
CA LEU A 56 -22.45 12.08 27.91
C LEU A 56 -21.79 12.83 26.75
N LYS A 57 -21.33 14.06 27.00
CA LYS A 57 -20.66 14.87 25.96
C LYS A 57 -19.33 14.24 25.56
N GLU A 58 -18.64 13.64 26.52
CA GLU A 58 -17.37 12.96 26.35
C GLU A 58 -17.49 11.74 25.42
N ASP A 59 -18.63 11.05 25.43
CA ASP A 59 -18.90 9.90 24.56
C ASP A 59 -18.99 10.31 23.08
N LEU A 60 -19.59 11.47 22.80
CA LEU A 60 -19.61 12.05 21.45
C LEU A 60 -18.22 12.44 20.98
N HIS A 61 -17.41 13.07 21.85
CA HIS A 61 -16.04 13.44 21.49
C HIS A 61 -15.16 12.21 21.25
N LYS A 62 -15.32 11.15 22.05
CA LYS A 62 -14.63 9.86 21.83
C LYS A 62 -15.05 9.21 20.52
N PHE A 63 -16.34 9.21 20.20
CA PHE A 63 -16.86 8.66 18.94
C PHE A 63 -16.34 9.42 17.71
N VAL A 64 -16.28 10.76 17.77
CA VAL A 64 -15.69 11.57 16.70
C VAL A 64 -14.20 11.29 16.57
N LYS A 65 -13.47 11.23 17.69
CA LYS A 65 -12.04 10.93 17.71
C LYS A 65 -11.75 9.54 17.12
N SER A 66 -12.50 8.51 17.51
CA SER A 66 -12.33 7.16 16.96
C SER A 66 -12.69 7.07 15.48
N LYS A 67 -13.67 7.86 15.02
CA LYS A 67 -14.03 7.91 13.59
C LYS A 67 -12.97 8.66 12.78
N LEU A 68 -12.33 9.67 13.35
CA LEU A 68 -11.21 10.38 12.74
C LEU A 68 -9.93 9.53 12.72
N GLU A 69 -9.67 8.79 13.79
CA GLU A 69 -8.52 7.87 13.91
C GLU A 69 -8.72 6.58 13.10
N GLY A 70 -9.96 6.11 12.95
CA GLY A 70 -10.34 4.95 12.13
C GLY A 70 -10.57 5.29 10.65
N SER A 71 -10.60 6.57 10.28
CA SER A 71 -10.55 7.00 8.88
C SER A 71 -9.09 7.11 8.45
N SER A 72 -8.40 5.96 8.40
CA SER A 72 -7.20 5.88 7.57
C SER A 72 -7.61 6.18 6.14
N ALA A 73 -7.01 7.24 5.59
CA ALA A 73 -7.33 7.77 4.28
C ALA A 73 -7.36 6.68 3.19
N GLY A 74 -8.51 6.51 2.54
CA GLY A 74 -8.61 6.19 1.12
C GLY A 74 -8.34 4.76 0.65
N ILE A 75 -8.11 3.77 1.50
CA ILE A 75 -8.01 2.37 1.04
C ILE A 75 -9.41 1.73 1.05
N PRO A 76 -9.97 1.32 -0.11
CA PRO A 76 -11.25 0.61 -0.13
C PRO A 76 -11.11 -0.70 0.63
N MET A 77 -11.90 -0.89 1.69
CA MET A 77 -11.95 -2.17 2.39
C MET A 77 -12.73 -3.16 1.52
N MET A 78 -12.09 -4.25 1.09
CA MET A 78 -12.81 -5.30 0.36
C MET A 78 -13.90 -5.90 1.26
N PRO A 79 -15.10 -6.17 0.72
CA PRO A 79 -16.15 -6.85 1.46
C PRO A 79 -15.69 -8.28 1.81
N SER A 80 -16.00 -8.74 3.01
CA SER A 80 -15.80 -10.13 3.40
C SER A 80 -16.77 -11.02 2.63
N ILE A 81 -16.25 -11.95 1.84
CA ILE A 81 -17.03 -12.92 1.06
C ILE A 81 -17.00 -14.26 1.83
N ASP A 82 -18.16 -14.89 1.96
CA ASP A 82 -18.23 -16.27 2.44
C ASP A 82 -17.99 -17.23 1.27
N PHE A 83 -16.86 -17.94 1.29
CA PHE A 83 -16.48 -18.83 0.20
C PHE A 83 -17.21 -20.19 0.25
N SER A 84 -17.87 -20.52 1.36
CA SER A 84 -18.62 -21.78 1.49
C SER A 84 -19.89 -21.82 0.65
N GLU A 85 -20.43 -20.65 0.27
CA GLU A 85 -21.57 -20.54 -0.64
C GLU A 85 -21.29 -21.14 -2.03
N PHE A 86 -20.01 -21.28 -2.41
CA PHE A 86 -19.58 -21.78 -3.72
C PHE A 86 -19.16 -23.26 -3.72
N GLY A 87 -19.23 -23.95 -2.58
CA GLY A 87 -18.92 -25.38 -2.47
C GLY A 87 -18.00 -25.73 -1.30
N ASN A 88 -17.44 -26.95 -1.32
CA ASN A 88 -16.53 -27.40 -0.28
C ASN A 88 -15.23 -26.58 -0.30
N VAL A 89 -14.89 -25.99 0.84
CA VAL A 89 -13.72 -25.14 1.03
C VAL A 89 -12.75 -25.76 2.04
N GLU A 90 -11.46 -25.66 1.74
CA GLU A 90 -10.37 -25.95 2.66
C GLU A 90 -9.64 -24.64 2.96
N GLU A 91 -9.55 -24.28 4.24
CA GLU A 91 -8.86 -23.08 4.68
C GLU A 91 -7.41 -23.39 5.03
N ILE A 92 -6.48 -22.74 4.34
CA ILE A 92 -5.04 -22.87 4.59
C ILE A 92 -4.51 -21.52 5.06
N ASP A 93 -3.92 -21.52 6.24
CA ASP A 93 -3.33 -20.32 6.84
C ASP A 93 -2.12 -19.84 6.03
N LEU A 94 -2.10 -18.54 5.70
CA LEU A 94 -0.92 -17.93 5.10
C LEU A 94 0.24 -17.91 6.09
N THR A 95 1.44 -18.22 5.59
CA THR A 95 2.68 -18.08 6.36
C THR A 95 2.93 -16.62 6.73
N LYS A 96 3.74 -16.37 7.77
CA LYS A 96 4.15 -15.02 8.16
C LYS A 96 4.81 -14.25 7.01
N PHE A 97 5.60 -14.95 6.20
CA PHE A 97 6.25 -14.38 5.03
C PHE A 97 5.23 -13.92 3.99
N GLN A 98 4.28 -14.79 3.61
CA GLN A 98 3.21 -14.45 2.66
C GLN A 98 2.36 -13.28 3.17
N LYS A 99 1.98 -13.27 4.46
CA LYS A 99 1.24 -12.17 5.08
C LYS A 99 1.99 -10.83 4.95
N THR A 100 3.29 -10.82 5.25
CA THR A 100 4.12 -9.62 5.17
C THR A 100 4.30 -9.13 3.72
N SER A 101 4.56 -10.05 2.79
CA SER A 101 4.72 -9.72 1.37
C SER A 101 3.43 -9.18 0.76
N ALA A 102 2.27 -9.75 1.10
CA ALA A 102 0.97 -9.28 0.63
C ALA A 102 0.71 -7.81 1.04
N LEU A 103 0.96 -7.47 2.31
CA LEU A 103 0.79 -6.11 2.81
C LEU A 103 1.73 -5.12 2.12
N ASN A 104 3.00 -5.46 1.96
CA ASN A 104 3.99 -4.61 1.29
C ASN A 104 3.66 -4.39 -0.20
N LEU A 105 3.25 -5.44 -0.91
CA LEU A 105 2.86 -5.36 -2.31
C LEU A 105 1.60 -4.52 -2.50
N GLN A 106 0.58 -4.74 -1.67
CA GLN A 106 -0.65 -3.94 -1.69
C GLN A 106 -0.35 -2.46 -1.42
N GLN A 107 0.49 -2.17 -0.41
CA GLN A 107 0.89 -0.80 -0.11
C GLN A 107 1.63 -0.16 -1.28
N SER A 108 2.59 -0.86 -1.90
CA SER A 108 3.30 -0.39 -3.09
C SER A 108 2.31 -0.06 -4.20
N TRP A 109 1.38 -0.97 -4.51
CA TRP A 109 0.44 -0.85 -5.62
C TRP A 109 -0.52 0.34 -5.49
N ILE A 110 -0.95 0.63 -4.26
CA ILE A 110 -1.91 1.72 -3.99
C ILE A 110 -1.19 3.07 -3.87
N THR A 111 0.04 3.10 -3.35
CA THR A 111 0.73 4.36 -3.02
C THR A 111 1.61 4.89 -4.14
N ILE A 112 2.15 4.02 -5.00
CA ILE A 112 3.09 4.40 -6.06
C ILE A 112 2.36 4.47 -7.40
N PRO A 113 2.41 5.62 -8.12
CA PRO A 113 1.89 5.72 -9.48
C PRO A 113 2.87 5.02 -10.43
N HIS A 114 2.69 3.71 -10.61
CA HIS A 114 3.55 2.90 -11.46
C HIS A 114 3.39 3.27 -12.94
N VAL A 115 4.52 3.44 -13.62
CA VAL A 115 4.61 3.53 -15.08
C VAL A 115 5.57 2.46 -15.54
N THR A 116 5.16 1.64 -16.50
CA THR A 116 5.98 0.57 -17.08
C THR A 116 6.49 0.98 -18.45
N GLN A 117 7.76 0.70 -18.70
CA GLN A 117 8.43 0.91 -19.98
C GLN A 117 9.15 -0.39 -20.36
N HIS A 118 9.13 -0.73 -21.64
CA HIS A 118 9.72 -1.96 -22.16
C HIS A 118 10.64 -1.59 -23.32
N ASP A 119 11.80 -2.23 -23.38
CA ASP A 119 12.77 -2.06 -24.45
C ASP A 119 13.56 -3.36 -24.62
N GLU A 120 14.22 -3.51 -25.75
CA GLU A 120 15.01 -4.69 -26.11
C GLU A 120 16.47 -4.30 -26.35
N ALA A 121 17.40 -5.13 -25.85
CA ALA A 121 18.83 -4.91 -26.04
C ALA A 121 19.53 -6.21 -26.41
N SER A 122 20.36 -6.17 -27.46
CA SER A 122 21.26 -7.29 -27.78
C SER A 122 22.38 -7.39 -26.75
N ILE A 123 22.56 -8.59 -26.21
CA ILE A 123 23.61 -8.91 -25.23
C ILE A 123 24.77 -9.70 -25.82
N ASP A 124 24.85 -9.83 -27.15
CA ASP A 124 25.83 -10.71 -27.82
C ASP A 124 27.27 -10.28 -27.57
N ALA A 125 27.53 -8.96 -27.64
CA ALA A 125 28.83 -8.40 -27.32
C ALA A 125 29.22 -8.68 -25.86
N LEU A 126 28.28 -8.51 -24.93
CA LEU A 126 28.48 -8.78 -23.51
C LEU A 126 28.80 -10.26 -23.26
N LEU A 127 28.05 -11.18 -23.89
CA LEU A 127 28.28 -12.61 -23.77
C LEU A 127 29.63 -13.05 -24.34
N THR A 128 30.07 -12.43 -25.43
CA THR A 128 31.39 -12.68 -26.03
C THR A 128 32.51 -12.26 -25.09
N VAL A 129 32.42 -11.04 -24.54
CA VAL A 129 33.37 -10.53 -23.54
C VAL A 129 33.38 -11.43 -22.31
N ARG A 130 32.21 -11.79 -21.77
CA ARG A 130 32.08 -12.68 -20.61
C ARG A 130 32.78 -14.02 -20.85
N LYS A 131 32.53 -14.68 -21.99
CA LYS A 131 33.18 -15.95 -22.36
C LYS A 131 34.70 -15.82 -22.35
N SER A 132 35.24 -14.75 -22.92
CA SER A 132 36.69 -14.50 -22.95
C SER A 132 37.28 -14.31 -21.55
N LEU A 133 36.62 -13.54 -20.68
CA LEU A 133 37.07 -13.26 -19.32
C LEU A 133 36.98 -14.48 -18.41
N THR A 134 35.88 -15.24 -18.49
CA THR A 134 35.72 -16.51 -17.76
C THR A 134 36.81 -17.51 -18.14
N LYS A 135 37.18 -17.60 -19.42
CA LYS A 135 38.27 -18.47 -19.88
C LYS A 135 39.63 -17.98 -19.37
N LYS A 136 39.91 -16.68 -19.47
CA LYS A 136 41.17 -16.06 -19.05
C LYS A 136 41.42 -16.21 -17.55
N HIS A 137 40.42 -15.93 -16.74
CA HIS A 137 40.53 -15.92 -15.27
C HIS A 137 40.13 -17.26 -14.62
N LYS A 138 39.69 -18.24 -15.42
CA LYS A 138 39.21 -19.57 -14.95
C LYS A 138 38.13 -19.47 -13.86
N VAL A 139 37.27 -18.46 -13.94
CA VAL A 139 36.17 -18.20 -12.97
C VAL A 139 34.83 -18.17 -13.68
N LYS A 140 33.83 -18.84 -13.09
CA LYS A 140 32.45 -18.77 -13.57
C LYS A 140 31.83 -17.47 -13.07
N VAL A 141 31.42 -16.60 -14.00
CA VAL A 141 30.73 -15.35 -13.68
C VAL A 141 29.37 -15.37 -14.35
N SER A 142 28.33 -15.12 -13.56
CA SER A 142 26.96 -15.04 -14.06
C SER A 142 26.78 -13.81 -14.95
N PRO A 143 26.02 -13.89 -16.06
CA PRO A 143 25.59 -12.69 -16.81
C PRO A 143 24.91 -11.65 -15.91
N LEU A 144 24.17 -12.10 -14.89
CA LEU A 144 23.48 -11.22 -13.94
C LEU A 144 24.44 -10.25 -13.22
N ALA A 145 25.67 -10.66 -12.93
CA ALA A 145 26.65 -9.81 -12.28
C ALA A 145 27.09 -8.64 -13.17
N PHE A 146 27.08 -8.82 -14.49
CA PHE A 146 27.35 -7.73 -15.44
C PHE A 146 26.20 -6.74 -15.49
N PHE A 147 24.94 -7.23 -15.50
CA PHE A 147 23.76 -6.37 -15.43
C PHE A 147 23.72 -5.58 -14.12
N ALA A 148 23.95 -6.25 -12.99
CA ALA A 148 24.03 -5.61 -11.67
C ALA A 148 25.07 -4.49 -11.65
N LYS A 149 26.27 -4.72 -12.20
CA LYS A 149 27.31 -3.69 -12.27
C LYS A 149 26.95 -2.56 -13.22
N GLY A 150 26.33 -2.86 -14.37
CA GLY A 150 25.84 -1.86 -15.31
C GLY A 150 24.77 -0.95 -14.69
N ILE A 151 23.80 -1.55 -13.98
CA ILE A 151 22.76 -0.81 -13.24
C ILE A 151 23.40 0.08 -12.16
N CYS A 152 24.37 -0.43 -11.40
CA CYS A 152 25.08 0.41 -10.43
C CYS A 152 25.72 1.63 -11.10
N LYS A 153 26.33 1.47 -12.27
CA LYS A 153 26.94 2.59 -12.99
C LYS A 153 25.90 3.60 -13.49
N LEU A 154 24.77 3.11 -13.99
CA LEU A 154 23.64 3.94 -14.38
C LEU A 154 23.08 4.73 -13.19
N LEU A 155 22.93 4.09 -12.03
CA LEU A 155 22.44 4.76 -10.82
C LEU A 155 23.42 5.82 -10.27
N GLU A 156 24.73 5.67 -10.51
CA GLU A 156 25.71 6.72 -10.21
C GLU A 156 25.56 7.93 -11.13
N GLU A 157 25.27 7.71 -12.42
CA GLU A 157 25.08 8.77 -13.41
C GLU A 157 23.72 9.48 -13.26
N PHE A 158 22.69 8.75 -12.83
CA PHE A 158 21.33 9.24 -12.62
C PHE A 158 20.91 9.15 -11.13
N PRO A 159 21.47 9.99 -10.24
CA PRO A 159 21.26 9.89 -8.79
C PRO A 159 19.82 10.13 -8.32
N LEU A 160 18.99 10.78 -9.13
CA LEU A 160 17.55 10.89 -8.86
C LEU A 160 16.85 9.53 -8.94
N PHE A 161 17.34 8.62 -9.79
CA PHE A 161 16.79 7.27 -9.90
C PHE A 161 17.14 6.40 -8.68
N ASN A 162 18.26 6.70 -8.01
CA ASN A 162 18.66 6.09 -6.72
C ASN A 162 18.17 6.92 -5.50
N SER A 163 16.97 7.49 -5.56
CA SER A 163 16.43 8.33 -4.47
C SER A 163 15.14 7.76 -3.88
N SER A 164 14.67 8.35 -2.80
CA SER A 164 13.36 8.02 -2.22
C SER A 164 12.59 9.30 -1.93
N ILE A 165 11.28 9.27 -2.11
CA ILE A 165 10.41 10.40 -1.79
C ILE A 165 9.89 10.20 -0.38
N ASP A 166 10.20 11.15 0.50
CA ASP A 166 9.59 11.22 1.83
C ASP A 166 8.35 12.11 1.75
N MET A 167 7.18 11.47 1.80
CA MET A 167 5.88 12.14 1.74
C MET A 167 5.57 12.95 3.00
N ASN A 168 6.23 12.69 4.13
CA ASN A 168 6.01 13.45 5.37
C ASN A 168 6.72 14.80 5.33
N THR A 169 7.96 14.81 4.84
CA THR A 169 8.78 16.03 4.74
C THR A 169 8.71 16.70 3.37
N MET A 170 8.03 16.08 2.40
CA MET A 170 7.92 16.51 1.00
C MET A 170 9.29 16.72 0.35
N LYS A 171 10.23 15.78 0.59
CA LYS A 171 11.61 15.86 0.11
C LYS A 171 12.03 14.63 -0.67
N ILE A 172 12.95 14.84 -1.61
CA ILE A 172 13.68 13.76 -2.28
C ILE A 172 14.95 13.46 -1.48
N ILE A 173 15.04 12.25 -0.97
CA ILE A 173 16.17 11.71 -0.23
C ILE A 173 17.13 11.05 -1.21
N LYS A 174 18.19 11.76 -1.58
CA LYS A 174 19.28 11.22 -2.39
C LYS A 174 20.21 10.37 -1.53
N LYS A 175 20.68 9.26 -2.09
CA LYS A 175 21.57 8.30 -1.41
C LYS A 175 22.90 8.26 -2.15
N ASP A 176 23.98 8.32 -1.39
CA ASP A 176 25.37 8.18 -1.86
C ASP A 176 25.82 6.72 -1.95
N PHE A 177 25.03 5.80 -1.41
CA PHE A 177 25.22 4.37 -1.50
C PHE A 177 24.21 3.72 -2.46
N ILE A 178 24.65 2.65 -3.11
CA ILE A 178 23.80 1.80 -3.95
C ILE A 178 23.79 0.40 -3.35
N ASN A 179 22.62 -0.01 -2.87
CA ASN A 179 22.36 -1.38 -2.44
C ASN A 179 21.44 -2.02 -3.49
N LEU A 180 21.75 -3.24 -3.90
CA LEU A 180 21.02 -3.92 -4.96
C LEU A 180 20.32 -5.16 -4.42
N GLY A 181 18.98 -5.16 -4.47
CA GLY A 181 18.16 -6.34 -4.23
C GLY A 181 18.03 -7.16 -5.51
N ILE A 182 18.24 -8.48 -5.42
CA ILE A 182 18.03 -9.39 -6.54
C ILE A 182 16.94 -10.36 -6.16
N ALA A 183 15.83 -10.37 -6.90
CA ALA A 183 14.72 -11.27 -6.63
C ALA A 183 15.03 -12.66 -7.20
N VAL A 184 14.98 -13.68 -6.34
CA VAL A 184 15.27 -15.08 -6.64
C VAL A 184 14.05 -15.91 -6.25
N ASP A 185 13.60 -16.76 -7.17
CA ASP A 185 12.55 -17.73 -6.91
C ASP A 185 13.13 -18.95 -6.19
N THR A 186 12.60 -19.26 -5.01
CA THR A 186 13.04 -20.40 -4.18
C THR A 186 11.84 -21.28 -3.84
N PRO A 187 12.03 -22.55 -3.42
CA PRO A 187 10.91 -23.41 -3.00
C PRO A 187 10.07 -22.83 -1.85
N GLN A 188 10.64 -21.91 -1.07
CA GLN A 188 9.97 -21.21 0.03
C GLN A 188 9.26 -19.91 -0.42
N GLY A 189 9.37 -19.56 -1.70
CA GLY A 189 8.82 -18.37 -2.32
C GLY A 189 9.88 -17.38 -2.81
N LEU A 190 9.43 -16.19 -3.22
CA LEU A 190 10.29 -15.12 -3.72
C LEU A 190 11.16 -14.54 -2.58
N ILE A 191 12.48 -14.71 -2.67
CA ILE A 191 13.43 -14.11 -1.73
C ILE A 191 14.20 -13.01 -2.45
N VAL A 192 14.48 -11.90 -1.76
CA VAL A 192 15.24 -10.77 -2.31
C VAL A 192 16.50 -10.53 -1.48
N PRO A 193 17.61 -11.26 -1.73
CA PRO A 193 18.90 -10.94 -1.16
C PRO A 193 19.35 -9.51 -1.51
N ASN A 194 19.90 -8.82 -0.51
CA ASN A 194 20.33 -7.42 -0.62
C ASN A 194 21.87 -7.31 -0.58
N ILE A 195 22.45 -6.99 -1.73
CA ILE A 195 23.89 -6.73 -1.89
C ILE A 195 24.19 -5.29 -1.48
N LYS A 196 24.87 -5.13 -0.35
CA LYS A 196 25.22 -3.80 0.17
C LYS A 196 26.39 -3.19 -0.58
N SER A 197 26.32 -1.89 -0.88
CA SER A 197 27.39 -1.15 -1.57
C SER A 197 27.85 -1.80 -2.89
N ALA A 198 26.90 -2.30 -3.68
CA ALA A 198 27.15 -3.03 -4.92
C ALA A 198 27.97 -2.20 -5.93
N ASN A 199 27.89 -0.87 -5.87
CA ASN A 199 28.67 0.00 -6.74
C ASN A 199 30.19 -0.06 -6.47
N LYS A 200 30.61 -0.35 -5.23
CA LYS A 200 32.02 -0.48 -4.85
C LYS A 200 32.60 -1.86 -5.16
N MET A 201 31.74 -2.85 -5.40
CA MET A 201 32.14 -4.22 -5.69
C MET A 201 32.52 -4.42 -7.15
N SER A 202 33.47 -5.31 -7.41
CA SER A 202 33.79 -5.83 -8.73
C SER A 202 32.71 -6.79 -9.23
N ILE A 203 32.69 -7.04 -10.54
CA ILE A 203 31.73 -7.99 -11.15
C ILE A 203 31.87 -9.40 -10.54
N ARG A 204 33.10 -9.80 -10.19
CA ARG A 204 33.34 -11.08 -9.54
C ARG A 204 32.77 -11.13 -8.13
N GLU A 205 33.04 -10.11 -7.31
CA GLU A 205 32.51 -10.04 -5.95
C GLU A 205 30.98 -10.03 -5.95
N ILE A 206 30.35 -9.29 -6.87
CA ILE A 206 28.90 -9.32 -7.06
C ILE A 206 28.43 -10.74 -7.42
N SER A 207 29.11 -11.42 -8.35
CA SER A 207 28.75 -12.79 -8.73
C SER A 207 28.87 -13.78 -7.56
N ASP A 208 29.93 -13.67 -6.77
CA ASP A 208 30.17 -14.53 -5.62
C ASP A 208 29.13 -14.25 -4.51
N GLU A 209 28.76 -12.99 -4.31
CA GLU A 209 27.74 -12.57 -3.34
C GLU A 209 26.33 -13.04 -3.73
N ILE A 210 25.98 -12.99 -5.03
CA ILE A 210 24.71 -13.55 -5.54
C ILE A 210 24.62 -15.04 -5.22
N VAL A 211 25.69 -15.79 -5.46
CA VAL A 211 25.71 -17.24 -5.18
C VAL A 211 25.68 -17.53 -3.68
N ARG A 212 26.28 -16.67 -2.86
CA ARG A 212 26.26 -16.82 -1.40
C ARG A 212 24.88 -16.60 -0.79
N LEU A 213 24.08 -15.74 -1.40
CA LEU A 213 22.78 -15.33 -0.88
C LEU A 213 21.58 -16.05 -1.53
N ALA A 214 21.81 -16.80 -2.62
CA ALA A 214 20.83 -17.66 -3.29
C ALA A 214 20.84 -19.07 -2.69
#